data_AF-A0AAD9ERE7-F1
#
_entry.id   AF-A0AAD9ERE7-F1
#
_cell.length_a   1.000
_cell.length_b   1.000
_cell.length_c   1.000
_cell.angle_alpha   90.00
_cell.angle_beta   90.00
_cell.angle_gamma   90.00
#
_symmetry.space_group_name_H-M   'P 1'
#
loop_
_entity.id
_entity.type
_entity.pdbx_description
1 polymer ?
#
loop_
_entity_poly.entity_id
_entity_poly.type
_entity_poly.pdbx_seq_one_letter_code
_entity_poly.pdbx_strand_id
1 'polypeptide(L)'
;MRPPVEVSVLIVSLLAPGVLYTINNIPALQEPLPILGLGMFILGFVLFLLRLTVSNQTKVDPLFYVFAEFSFTCMVGLTNALEQDGFISGFMGFYLKKGEPHLSTAYAVMMSYWDGIVHFILFLTIIHRMFRGKSYRSLGLLWAGSSIANQIVLIPGVVIGKYGSNIRPGFWRNVPFFLAPFWVASVLFSRPREMPVVTADKISAEQKKGLLFRPVDLLLSLMLLGAMAFSIFRGFVVLDCPLDTCFTYIYQYEPYLKDPVVFPRVMMLVYLFYAMPLMAFFTYGLRTPGCSWMLDWTIFFAGAMAQSQWCHIGASQHSRTPYTYRVPADKWWPTNKGKKEN
;
A
#
# COMPACT_ATOMS: atom_id res chain seq x y z
N MET A 1 -22.05 -22.26 -19.43
CA MET A 1 -20.59 -21.99 -19.49
C MET A 1 -20.13 -21.52 -18.12
N ARG A 2 -19.00 -22.00 -17.59
CA ARG A 2 -18.43 -21.42 -16.37
C ARG A 2 -17.80 -20.07 -16.71
N PRO A 3 -17.97 -19.02 -15.88
CA PRO A 3 -17.34 -17.73 -16.12
C PRO A 3 -15.80 -17.84 -16.02
N PRO A 4 -15.05 -16.87 -16.59
CA PRO A 4 -13.61 -16.77 -16.36
C PRO A 4 -13.28 -16.74 -14.85
N VAL A 5 -12.07 -17.20 -14.49
CA VAL A 5 -11.71 -17.33 -13.06
C VAL A 5 -11.65 -15.96 -12.39
N GLU A 6 -11.10 -14.95 -13.06
CA GLU A 6 -11.08 -13.56 -12.59
C GLU A 6 -12.50 -13.01 -12.34
N VAL A 7 -13.48 -13.40 -13.15
CA VAL A 7 -14.89 -13.01 -12.94
C VAL A 7 -15.48 -13.75 -11.73
N SER A 8 -15.11 -15.01 -11.53
CA SER A 8 -15.52 -15.77 -10.33
C SER A 8 -14.95 -15.15 -9.06
N VAL A 9 -13.67 -14.75 -9.08
CA VAL A 9 -13.02 -14.05 -7.95
C VAL A 9 -13.66 -12.69 -7.69
N LEU A 10 -13.99 -11.93 -8.74
CA LEU A 10 -14.77 -10.69 -8.62
C LEU A 10 -16.09 -10.93 -7.89
N ILE A 11 -16.88 -11.93 -8.33
CA ILE A 11 -18.18 -12.25 -7.72
C ILE A 11 -18.01 -12.65 -6.24
N VAL A 12 -17.03 -13.50 -5.93
CA VAL A 12 -16.74 -13.90 -4.54
C VAL A 12 -16.33 -12.69 -3.69
N SER A 13 -15.51 -11.79 -4.24
CA SER A 13 -15.06 -10.58 -3.54
C SER A 13 -16.22 -9.62 -3.24
N LEU A 14 -17.19 -9.52 -4.14
CA LEU A 14 -18.41 -8.70 -3.97
C LEU A 14 -19.37 -9.23 -2.88
N LEU A 15 -19.11 -10.42 -2.31
CA LEU A 15 -19.84 -10.89 -1.13
C LEU A 15 -19.42 -10.14 0.15
N ALA A 16 -18.24 -9.52 0.18
CA ALA A 16 -17.69 -8.88 1.38
C ALA A 16 -18.63 -7.84 2.02
N PRO A 17 -19.24 -6.87 1.28
CA PRO A 17 -20.18 -5.93 1.88
C PRO A 17 -21.40 -6.63 2.50
N GLY A 18 -21.94 -7.66 1.84
CA GLY A 18 -23.09 -8.42 2.36
C GLY A 18 -22.76 -9.16 3.66
N VAL A 19 -21.55 -9.74 3.75
CA VAL A 19 -21.05 -10.38 4.97
C VAL A 19 -20.92 -9.35 6.11
N LEU A 20 -20.30 -8.20 5.84
CA LEU A 20 -20.14 -7.14 6.84
C LEU A 20 -21.48 -6.60 7.34
N TYR A 21 -22.42 -6.33 6.42
CA TYR A 21 -23.77 -5.89 6.76
C TYR A 21 -24.47 -6.92 7.66
N THR A 22 -24.38 -8.20 7.32
CA THR A 22 -25.01 -9.28 8.10
C THR A 22 -24.46 -9.32 9.53
N ILE A 23 -23.14 -9.26 9.71
CA ILE A 23 -22.50 -9.27 11.02
C ILE A 23 -22.88 -8.02 11.83
N ASN A 24 -22.91 -6.86 11.17
CA ASN A 24 -23.27 -5.60 11.81
C ASN A 24 -24.74 -5.54 12.27
N ASN A 25 -25.62 -6.39 11.73
CA ASN A 25 -27.04 -6.42 12.09
C ASN A 25 -27.42 -7.59 13.02
N ILE A 26 -26.51 -8.52 13.33
CA ILE A 26 -26.77 -9.65 14.24
C ILE A 26 -25.96 -9.46 15.53
N PRO A 27 -26.59 -9.02 16.65
CA PRO A 27 -25.87 -8.73 17.90
C PRO A 27 -25.02 -9.87 18.44
N ALA A 28 -25.47 -11.12 18.28
CA ALA A 28 -24.75 -12.31 18.70
C ALA A 28 -23.39 -12.50 18.01
N LEU A 29 -23.20 -11.92 16.81
CA LEU A 29 -21.94 -11.99 16.05
C LEU A 29 -20.98 -10.84 16.39
N GLN A 30 -21.36 -9.94 17.29
CA GLN A 30 -20.59 -8.73 17.59
C GLN A 30 -19.71 -8.87 18.85
N GLU A 31 -19.59 -10.05 19.47
CA GLU A 31 -18.77 -10.20 20.68
C GLU A 31 -17.25 -10.14 20.37
N PRO A 32 -16.39 -9.52 21.22
CA PRO A 32 -14.99 -9.23 20.88
C PRO A 32 -14.10 -10.46 20.60
N LEU A 33 -14.23 -11.54 21.38
CA LEU A 33 -13.49 -12.80 21.20
C LEU A 33 -13.89 -13.50 19.88
N PRO A 34 -15.19 -13.57 19.53
CA PRO A 34 -15.64 -14.06 18.23
C PRO A 34 -15.20 -13.24 17.01
N ILE A 35 -14.82 -11.96 17.10
CA ILE A 35 -14.50 -11.16 15.90
C ILE A 35 -13.30 -11.73 15.13
N LEU A 36 -12.22 -12.12 15.82
CA LEU A 36 -11.06 -12.72 15.18
C LEU A 36 -11.40 -14.11 14.62
N GLY A 37 -12.07 -14.95 15.42
CA GLY A 37 -12.48 -16.30 15.02
C GLY A 37 -13.43 -16.30 13.82
N LEU A 38 -14.42 -15.41 13.81
CA LEU A 38 -15.36 -15.20 12.72
C LEU A 38 -14.64 -14.69 11.47
N GLY A 39 -13.70 -13.76 11.61
CA GLY A 39 -12.85 -13.31 10.51
C GLY A 39 -12.08 -14.46 9.87
N MET A 40 -11.43 -15.30 10.68
CA MET A 40 -10.70 -16.48 10.19
C MET A 40 -11.62 -17.52 9.53
N PHE A 41 -12.82 -17.73 10.09
CA PHE A 41 -13.82 -18.61 9.50
C PHE A 41 -14.29 -18.10 8.13
N ILE A 42 -14.57 -16.80 8.00
CA ILE A 42 -14.97 -16.19 6.72
C ILE A 42 -13.85 -16.33 5.70
N LEU A 43 -12.60 -16.04 6.07
CA LEU A 43 -11.44 -16.21 5.19
C LEU A 43 -11.29 -17.68 4.74
N GLY A 44 -11.40 -18.63 5.66
CA GLY A 44 -11.39 -20.06 5.33
C GLY A 44 -12.54 -20.48 4.40
N PHE A 45 -13.74 -19.92 4.59
CA PHE A 45 -14.89 -20.15 3.71
C PHE A 45 -14.69 -19.54 2.32
N VAL A 46 -14.12 -18.33 2.24
CA VAL A 46 -13.75 -17.70 0.97
C VAL A 46 -12.71 -18.55 0.23
N LEU A 47 -11.67 -19.04 0.91
CA LEU A 47 -10.69 -19.96 0.34
C LEU A 47 -11.34 -21.25 -0.18
N PHE A 48 -12.31 -21.80 0.54
CA PHE A 48 -13.09 -22.94 0.09
C PHE A 48 -13.86 -22.63 -1.21
N LEU A 49 -14.58 -21.50 -1.26
CA LEU A 49 -15.28 -21.06 -2.48
C LEU A 49 -14.30 -20.87 -3.66
N LEU A 50 -13.16 -20.24 -3.40
CA LEU A 50 -12.10 -20.03 -4.41
C LEU A 50 -11.57 -21.36 -4.94
N ARG A 51 -11.37 -22.37 -4.07
CA ARG A 51 -10.99 -23.72 -4.51
C ARG A 51 -12.04 -24.35 -5.42
N LEU A 52 -13.34 -24.12 -5.17
CA LEU A 52 -14.40 -24.59 -6.07
C LEU A 52 -14.32 -23.92 -7.45
N THR A 53 -13.94 -22.64 -7.53
CA THR A 53 -13.81 -21.92 -8.81
C THR A 53 -12.77 -22.54 -9.75
N VAL A 54 -11.71 -23.12 -9.18
CA VAL A 54 -10.59 -23.74 -9.92
C VAL A 54 -10.61 -25.27 -9.85
N SER A 55 -11.72 -25.87 -9.41
CA SER A 55 -11.87 -27.33 -9.23
C SER A 55 -11.55 -28.17 -10.47
N ASN A 56 -11.74 -27.61 -11.67
CA ASN A 56 -11.48 -28.28 -12.94
C ASN A 56 -10.03 -28.09 -13.44
N GLN A 57 -9.20 -27.32 -12.73
CA GLN A 57 -7.83 -27.03 -13.14
C GLN A 57 -6.88 -28.05 -12.51
N THR A 58 -6.03 -28.67 -13.34
CA THR A 58 -5.12 -29.73 -12.88
C THR A 58 -3.89 -29.19 -12.17
N LYS A 59 -3.48 -27.95 -12.48
CA LYS A 59 -2.36 -27.25 -11.83
C LYS A 59 -2.74 -25.79 -11.63
N VAL A 60 -2.76 -25.37 -10.37
CA VAL A 60 -2.99 -23.97 -9.97
C VAL A 60 -1.78 -23.51 -9.20
N ASP A 61 -1.18 -22.40 -9.62
CA ASP A 61 -0.07 -21.77 -8.91
C ASP A 61 -0.55 -21.36 -7.50
N PRO A 62 0.11 -21.77 -6.41
CA PRO A 62 -0.33 -21.45 -5.04
C PRO A 62 -0.54 -19.96 -4.77
N LEU A 63 0.18 -19.08 -5.47
CA LEU A 63 -0.01 -17.63 -5.35
C LEU A 63 -1.42 -17.16 -5.77
N PHE A 64 -2.15 -17.96 -6.54
CA PHE A 64 -3.55 -17.69 -6.90
C PHE A 64 -4.41 -17.45 -5.66
N TYR A 65 -4.31 -18.34 -4.67
CA TYR A 65 -5.15 -18.28 -3.47
C TYR A 65 -4.86 -17.01 -2.66
N VAL A 66 -3.60 -16.56 -2.62
CA VAL A 66 -3.23 -15.29 -1.98
C VAL A 66 -3.89 -14.12 -2.70
N PHE A 67 -3.70 -13.98 -4.02
CA PHE A 67 -4.25 -12.86 -4.77
C PHE A 67 -5.78 -12.84 -4.74
N ALA A 68 -6.41 -14.01 -4.81
CA ALA A 68 -7.86 -14.13 -4.79
C ALA A 68 -8.47 -13.86 -3.41
N GLU A 69 -7.84 -14.32 -2.32
CA GLU A 69 -8.29 -14.02 -0.95
C GLU A 69 -8.08 -12.55 -0.58
N PHE A 70 -6.95 -11.97 -0.99
CA PHE A 70 -6.73 -10.53 -0.81
C PHE A 70 -7.71 -9.68 -1.64
N SER A 71 -8.18 -10.17 -2.79
CA SER A 71 -9.24 -9.48 -3.56
C SER A 71 -10.54 -9.33 -2.75
N PHE A 72 -10.92 -10.35 -1.97
CA PHE A 72 -12.03 -10.25 -1.03
C PHE A 72 -11.75 -9.22 0.08
N THR A 73 -10.53 -9.22 0.62
CA THR A 73 -10.14 -8.26 1.66
C THR A 73 -10.12 -6.81 1.14
N CYS A 74 -9.75 -6.57 -0.12
CA CYS A 74 -9.87 -5.26 -0.76
C CYS A 74 -11.31 -4.71 -0.69
N MET A 75 -12.31 -5.57 -0.91
CA MET A 75 -13.72 -5.17 -0.82
C MET A 75 -14.17 -4.91 0.63
N VAL A 76 -13.61 -5.62 1.61
CA VAL A 76 -13.78 -5.27 3.04
C VAL A 76 -13.22 -3.88 3.33
N GLY A 77 -12.00 -3.59 2.85
CA GLY A 77 -11.37 -2.27 2.95
C GLY A 77 -12.21 -1.18 2.29
N LEU A 78 -12.62 -1.38 1.03
CA LEU A 78 -13.43 -0.40 0.31
C LEU A 78 -14.74 -0.08 1.04
N THR A 79 -15.41 -1.11 1.57
CA THR A 79 -16.63 -0.92 2.38
C THR A 79 -16.33 -0.04 3.61
N ASN A 80 -15.20 -0.26 4.28
CA ASN A 80 -14.76 0.60 5.38
C ASN A 80 -14.55 2.05 4.95
N ALA A 81 -13.83 2.28 3.84
CA ALA A 81 -13.58 3.63 3.35
C ALA A 81 -14.90 4.38 3.04
N LEU A 82 -15.81 3.71 2.32
CA LEU A 82 -17.10 4.27 1.94
C LEU A 82 -17.99 4.57 3.15
N GLU A 83 -17.99 3.72 4.18
CA GLU A 83 -18.75 3.98 5.41
C GLU A 83 -18.12 5.12 6.22
N GLN A 84 -16.79 5.19 6.31
CA GLN A 84 -16.14 6.28 7.01
C GLN A 84 -16.49 7.62 6.37
N ASP A 85 -16.46 7.72 5.03
CA ASP A 85 -16.79 8.97 4.34
C ASP A 85 -18.29 9.22 4.17
N GLY A 86 -19.14 8.34 4.70
CA GLY A 86 -20.59 8.53 4.76
C GLY A 86 -21.33 8.25 3.45
N PHE A 87 -20.69 7.57 2.49
CA PHE A 87 -21.35 7.11 1.26
C PHE A 87 -22.30 5.94 1.50
N ILE A 88 -22.00 5.11 2.52
CA ILE A 88 -22.84 3.99 2.96
C ILE A 88 -22.90 3.97 4.49
N SER A 89 -23.82 3.20 5.08
CA SER A 89 -23.95 3.07 6.53
C SER A 89 -24.41 1.68 6.96
N GLY A 90 -23.94 1.21 8.11
CA GLY A 90 -24.44 -0.02 8.73
C GLY A 90 -23.65 -1.29 8.40
N PHE A 91 -22.38 -1.17 8.05
CA PHE A 91 -21.50 -2.29 7.69
C PHE A 91 -20.34 -2.48 8.68
N MET A 92 -19.69 -1.41 9.12
CA MET A 92 -18.41 -1.45 9.84
C MET A 92 -18.48 -1.02 11.30
N GLY A 93 -19.60 -0.46 11.76
CA GLY A 93 -19.78 0.04 13.13
C GLY A 93 -19.34 -0.95 14.22
N PHE A 94 -19.76 -2.22 14.14
CA PHE A 94 -19.33 -3.25 15.09
C PHE A 94 -17.81 -3.45 15.08
N TYR A 95 -17.20 -3.51 13.89
CA TYR A 95 -15.78 -3.84 13.71
C TYR A 95 -14.87 -2.72 14.18
N LEU A 96 -15.23 -1.47 13.92
CA LEU A 96 -14.46 -0.31 14.37
C LEU A 96 -14.55 -0.14 15.89
N LYS A 97 -15.75 -0.37 16.46
CA LYS A 97 -15.95 -0.23 17.90
C LYS A 97 -15.34 -1.38 18.70
N LYS A 98 -15.36 -2.61 18.18
CA LYS A 98 -15.00 -3.82 18.92
C LYS A 98 -13.72 -4.52 18.44
N GLY A 99 -13.37 -4.39 17.17
CA GLY A 99 -12.23 -5.04 16.51
C GLY A 99 -11.01 -4.13 16.35
N GLU A 100 -11.06 -3.13 15.46
CA GLU A 100 -9.89 -2.32 15.08
C GLU A 100 -10.23 -0.83 14.94
N PRO A 101 -10.19 -0.04 16.03
CA PRO A 101 -10.60 1.37 16.02
C PRO A 101 -9.69 2.26 15.18
N HIS A 102 -8.43 1.88 14.97
CA HIS A 102 -7.47 2.64 14.15
C HIS A 102 -7.86 2.67 12.66
N LEU A 103 -8.74 1.77 12.20
CA LEU A 103 -9.25 1.78 10.83
C LEU A 103 -10.18 2.97 10.52
N SER A 104 -10.56 3.74 11.54
CA SER A 104 -11.29 5.01 11.39
C SER A 104 -10.38 6.22 11.13
N THR A 105 -9.05 6.05 11.17
CA THR A 105 -8.10 7.14 10.92
C THR A 105 -8.05 7.51 9.44
N ALA A 106 -7.67 8.76 9.14
CA ALA A 106 -7.48 9.22 7.78
C ALA A 106 -6.50 8.33 6.98
N TYR A 107 -5.38 7.93 7.59
CA TYR A 107 -4.42 7.02 6.98
C TYR A 107 -5.05 5.69 6.59
N ALA A 108 -5.80 5.06 7.50
CA ALA A 108 -6.42 3.77 7.24
C ALA A 108 -7.59 3.85 6.23
N VAL A 109 -8.30 4.97 6.16
CA VAL A 109 -9.30 5.23 5.12
C VAL A 109 -8.63 5.34 3.75
N MET A 110 -7.55 6.11 3.62
CA MET A 110 -6.82 6.21 2.36
C MET A 110 -6.19 4.88 1.94
N MET A 111 -5.65 4.12 2.89
CA MET A 111 -5.18 2.75 2.67
C MET A 111 -6.32 1.86 2.14
N SER A 112 -7.49 1.95 2.75
CA SER A 112 -8.67 1.18 2.35
C SER A 112 -9.13 1.51 0.92
N TYR A 113 -9.05 2.77 0.48
CA TYR A 113 -9.28 3.14 -0.92
C TYR A 113 -8.20 2.60 -1.86
N TRP A 114 -6.93 2.65 -1.46
CA TRP A 114 -5.83 2.11 -2.24
C TRP A 114 -6.01 0.61 -2.49
N ASP A 115 -6.32 -0.14 -1.43
CA ASP A 115 -6.56 -1.57 -1.50
C ASP A 115 -7.81 -1.86 -2.36
N GLY A 116 -8.91 -1.16 -2.08
CA GLY A 116 -10.20 -1.32 -2.75
C GLY A 116 -10.22 -1.00 -4.25
N ILE A 117 -9.31 -0.15 -4.71
CA ILE A 117 -9.26 0.32 -6.10
C ILE A 117 -8.01 -0.24 -6.79
N VAL A 118 -6.83 0.15 -6.32
CA VAL A 118 -5.56 -0.14 -7.01
C VAL A 118 -5.19 -1.61 -6.85
N HIS A 119 -5.15 -2.14 -5.62
CA HIS A 119 -4.82 -3.55 -5.43
C HIS A 119 -5.89 -4.46 -6.00
N PHE A 120 -7.17 -4.11 -5.85
CA PHE A 120 -8.26 -4.92 -6.39
C PHE A 120 -8.13 -5.12 -7.91
N ILE A 121 -7.94 -4.03 -8.67
CA ILE A 121 -7.70 -4.09 -10.12
C ILE A 121 -6.42 -4.88 -10.43
N LEU A 122 -5.37 -4.67 -9.64
CA LEU A 122 -4.09 -5.36 -9.80
C LEU A 122 -4.23 -6.87 -9.62
N PHE A 123 -4.96 -7.34 -8.61
CA PHE A 123 -5.22 -8.76 -8.38
C PHE A 123 -6.03 -9.40 -9.50
N LEU A 124 -7.13 -8.76 -9.94
CA LEU A 124 -7.90 -9.26 -11.07
C LEU A 124 -7.04 -9.36 -12.35
N THR A 125 -6.15 -8.40 -12.56
CA THR A 125 -5.20 -8.41 -13.69
C THR A 125 -4.17 -9.52 -13.55
N ILE A 126 -3.61 -9.73 -12.35
CA ILE A 126 -2.68 -10.83 -12.06
C ILE A 126 -3.35 -12.17 -12.34
N ILE A 127 -4.54 -12.39 -11.78
CA ILE A 127 -5.32 -13.63 -11.93
C ILE A 127 -5.64 -13.86 -13.41
N HIS A 128 -6.11 -12.85 -14.13
CA HIS A 128 -6.34 -12.95 -15.57
C HIS A 128 -5.07 -13.39 -16.33
N ARG A 129 -3.91 -12.81 -16.02
CA ARG A 129 -2.63 -13.20 -16.65
C ARG A 129 -2.22 -14.62 -16.29
N MET A 130 -2.41 -15.04 -15.04
CA MET A 130 -2.14 -16.41 -14.58
C MET A 130 -2.90 -17.44 -15.43
N PHE A 131 -4.22 -17.27 -15.61
CA PHE A 131 -5.05 -18.20 -16.39
C PHE A 131 -4.89 -18.07 -17.91
N ARG A 132 -4.24 -16.99 -18.39
CA ARG A 132 -3.82 -16.83 -19.78
C ARG A 132 -2.40 -17.35 -20.05
N GLY A 133 -1.72 -17.92 -19.06
CA GLY A 133 -0.34 -18.38 -19.18
C GLY A 133 0.67 -17.26 -19.45
N LYS A 134 0.33 -16.02 -19.09
CA LYS A 134 1.22 -14.86 -19.21
C LYS A 134 1.93 -14.61 -17.89
N SER A 135 3.21 -14.20 -17.96
CA SER A 135 3.95 -13.80 -16.76
C SER A 135 3.21 -12.67 -16.02
N TYR A 136 3.02 -12.82 -14.72
CA TYR A 136 2.42 -11.82 -13.83
C TYR A 136 3.44 -11.28 -12.81
N ARG A 137 4.70 -11.72 -12.92
CA ARG A 137 5.76 -11.55 -11.92
C ARG A 137 5.95 -10.09 -11.50
N SER A 138 6.03 -9.17 -12.46
CA SER A 138 6.19 -7.74 -12.20
C SER A 138 5.00 -7.14 -11.45
N LEU A 139 3.77 -7.53 -11.79
CA LEU A 139 2.56 -7.05 -11.10
C LEU A 139 2.51 -7.57 -9.66
N GLY A 140 2.90 -8.82 -9.44
CA GLY A 140 3.01 -9.39 -8.10
C GLY A 140 4.09 -8.72 -7.25
N LEU A 141 5.24 -8.37 -7.83
CA LEU A 141 6.29 -7.61 -7.13
C LEU A 141 5.85 -6.18 -6.79
N LEU A 142 5.14 -5.52 -7.71
CA LEU A 142 4.54 -4.20 -7.48
C LEU A 142 3.58 -4.25 -6.29
N TRP A 143 2.67 -5.24 -6.28
CA TRP A 143 1.76 -5.46 -5.17
C TRP A 143 2.49 -5.77 -3.85
N ALA A 144 3.51 -6.63 -3.88
CA ALA A 144 4.23 -7.04 -2.68
C ALA A 144 4.94 -5.85 -2.04
N GLY A 145 5.62 -5.02 -2.82
CA GLY A 145 6.25 -3.80 -2.32
C GLY A 145 5.25 -2.81 -1.74
N SER A 146 4.12 -2.64 -2.42
CA SER A 146 3.00 -1.81 -1.96
C SER A 146 2.42 -2.28 -0.62
N SER A 147 2.21 -3.58 -0.47
CA SER A 147 1.64 -4.18 0.74
C SER A 147 2.63 -4.18 1.91
N ILE A 148 3.91 -4.47 1.66
CA ILE A 148 4.95 -4.43 2.68
C ILE A 148 5.10 -3.00 3.21
N ALA A 149 5.18 -2.01 2.32
CA ALA A 149 5.28 -0.60 2.70
C ALA A 149 4.10 -0.15 3.58
N ASN A 150 2.89 -0.59 3.23
CA ASN A 150 1.72 -0.31 4.05
C ASN A 150 1.86 -0.90 5.47
N GLN A 151 2.22 -2.18 5.57
CA GLN A 151 2.27 -2.88 6.86
C GLN A 151 3.40 -2.41 7.77
N ILE A 152 4.57 -2.07 7.23
CA ILE A 152 5.69 -1.51 8.02
C ILE A 152 5.39 -0.10 8.56
N VAL A 153 4.39 0.59 8.02
CA VAL A 153 3.89 1.87 8.57
C VAL A 153 2.73 1.63 9.53
N LEU A 154 1.75 0.81 9.11
CA LEU A 154 0.52 0.55 9.86
C LEU A 154 0.81 -0.11 11.21
N ILE A 155 1.54 -1.23 11.23
CA ILE A 155 1.74 -2.00 12.47
C ILE A 155 2.47 -1.16 13.52
N PRO A 156 3.66 -0.57 13.25
CA PRO A 156 4.32 0.26 14.23
C PRO A 156 3.50 1.50 14.59
N GLY A 157 2.84 2.14 13.62
CA GLY A 157 2.02 3.34 13.87
C GLY A 157 0.86 3.08 14.84
N VAL A 158 0.19 1.92 14.73
CA VAL A 158 -0.84 1.53 15.70
C VAL A 158 -0.23 1.27 17.09
N VAL A 159 0.90 0.57 17.15
CA VAL A 159 1.55 0.16 18.41
C VAL A 159 2.10 1.35 19.19
N ILE A 160 2.74 2.31 18.51
CA ILE A 160 3.38 3.47 19.18
C ILE A 160 2.49 4.71 19.24
N GLY A 161 1.45 4.77 18.42
CA GLY A 161 0.57 5.93 18.32
C GLY A 161 -0.59 5.90 19.31
N LYS A 162 -1.58 6.78 19.07
CA LYS A 162 -2.79 6.98 19.88
C LYS A 162 -3.52 5.69 20.31
N TYR A 163 -3.41 4.62 19.54
CA TYR A 163 -4.13 3.36 19.77
C TYR A 163 -3.30 2.29 20.52
N GLY A 164 -2.03 2.55 20.82
CA GLY A 164 -1.10 1.58 21.38
C GLY A 164 -1.48 1.03 22.75
N SER A 165 -2.19 1.83 23.57
CA SER A 165 -2.67 1.40 24.89
C SER A 165 -3.93 0.51 24.84
N ASN A 166 -4.56 0.35 23.68
CA ASN A 166 -5.79 -0.44 23.52
C ASN A 166 -5.76 -1.26 22.23
N ILE A 167 -4.72 -2.08 22.08
CA ILE A 167 -4.60 -3.05 20.99
C ILE A 167 -5.56 -4.21 21.26
N ARG A 168 -6.52 -4.39 20.35
CA ARG A 168 -7.56 -5.41 20.44
C ARG A 168 -7.14 -6.70 19.73
N PRO A 169 -7.74 -7.86 20.04
CA PRO A 169 -7.40 -9.13 19.40
C PRO A 169 -7.47 -9.11 17.87
N GLY A 170 -8.39 -8.33 17.29
CA GLY A 170 -8.52 -8.16 15.84
C GLY A 170 -7.23 -7.64 15.16
N PHE A 171 -6.39 -6.90 15.89
CA PHE A 171 -5.11 -6.38 15.38
C PHE A 171 -4.15 -7.49 14.94
N TRP A 172 -4.17 -8.65 15.59
CA TRP A 172 -3.29 -9.77 15.27
C TRP A 172 -3.56 -10.37 13.89
N ARG A 173 -4.71 -10.04 13.29
CA ARG A 173 -4.97 -10.30 11.87
C ARG A 173 -3.88 -9.72 10.99
N ASN A 174 -3.29 -8.57 11.31
CA ASN A 174 -2.25 -7.96 10.47
C ASN A 174 -0.99 -8.83 10.32
N VAL A 175 -0.75 -9.83 11.18
CA VAL A 175 0.40 -10.74 11.07
C VAL A 175 0.39 -11.57 9.77
N PRO A 176 -0.64 -12.35 9.44
CA PRO A 176 -0.69 -13.03 8.14
C PRO A 176 -0.67 -12.05 6.96
N PHE A 177 -1.31 -10.87 7.07
CA PHE A 177 -1.24 -9.83 6.03
C PHE A 177 0.15 -9.22 5.87
N PHE A 178 0.99 -9.27 6.91
CA PHE A 178 2.38 -8.87 6.86
C PHE A 178 3.25 -9.97 6.25
N LEU A 179 3.09 -11.22 6.67
CA LEU A 179 3.93 -12.34 6.23
C LEU A 179 3.68 -12.76 4.78
N ALA A 180 2.42 -12.75 4.32
CA ALA A 180 2.07 -13.22 2.98
C ALA A 180 2.77 -12.41 1.85
N PRO A 181 2.78 -11.06 1.85
CA PRO A 181 3.54 -10.28 0.88
C PRO A 181 5.04 -10.60 0.84
N PHE A 182 5.69 -10.84 1.98
CA PHE A 182 7.12 -11.26 2.00
C PHE A 182 7.31 -12.63 1.37
N TRP A 183 6.41 -13.58 1.66
CA TRP A 183 6.45 -14.90 1.03
C TRP A 183 6.25 -14.79 -0.49
N VAL A 184 5.25 -14.04 -0.95
CA VAL A 184 5.01 -13.80 -2.39
C VAL A 184 6.22 -13.13 -3.03
N ALA A 185 6.79 -12.09 -2.41
CA ALA A 185 7.99 -11.43 -2.90
C ALA A 185 9.14 -12.44 -3.06
N SER A 186 9.43 -13.23 -2.02
CA SER A 186 10.48 -14.26 -2.05
C SER A 186 10.28 -15.23 -3.22
N VAL A 187 9.08 -15.79 -3.38
CA VAL A 187 8.74 -16.68 -4.49
C VAL A 187 8.95 -16.00 -5.84
N LEU A 188 8.52 -14.74 -6.00
CA LEU A 188 8.62 -14.02 -7.27
C LEU A 188 10.06 -13.59 -7.58
N PHE A 189 10.85 -13.20 -6.59
CA PHE A 189 12.28 -12.90 -6.77
C PHE A 189 13.07 -14.15 -7.18
N SER A 190 12.72 -15.33 -6.67
CA SER A 190 13.32 -16.60 -7.07
C SER A 190 12.90 -17.08 -8.46
N ARG A 191 11.79 -16.59 -9.03
CA ARG A 191 11.37 -16.95 -10.38
C ARG A 191 12.24 -16.24 -11.42
N PRO A 192 12.66 -16.92 -12.50
CA PRO A 192 13.38 -16.29 -13.61
C PRO A 192 12.62 -15.08 -14.17
N ARG A 193 13.35 -14.01 -14.48
CA ARG A 193 12.80 -12.84 -15.16
C ARG A 193 12.80 -13.08 -16.66
N GLU A 194 11.68 -12.81 -17.31
CA GLU A 194 11.62 -12.70 -18.77
C GLU A 194 12.36 -11.44 -19.22
N MET A 195 13.44 -11.62 -19.96
CA MET A 195 14.24 -10.53 -20.53
C MET A 195 13.94 -10.39 -22.02
N PRO A 196 13.85 -9.17 -22.57
CA PRO A 196 13.75 -8.99 -24.01
C PRO A 196 15.01 -9.53 -24.70
N VAL A 197 14.84 -10.14 -25.87
CA VAL A 197 15.96 -10.64 -26.67
C VAL A 197 16.66 -9.46 -27.35
N VAL A 198 17.84 -9.10 -26.85
CA VAL A 198 18.67 -8.00 -27.37
C VAL A 198 20.06 -8.53 -27.69
N THR A 199 20.65 -8.10 -28.81
CA THR A 199 21.98 -8.55 -29.23
C THR A 199 23.08 -8.01 -28.31
N ALA A 200 24.14 -8.80 -28.11
CA ALA A 200 25.27 -8.42 -27.25
C ALA A 200 25.91 -7.10 -27.68
N ASP A 201 26.02 -6.84 -28.99
CA ASP A 201 26.58 -5.60 -29.52
C ASP A 201 25.77 -4.36 -29.12
N LYS A 202 24.43 -4.46 -29.16
CA LYS A 202 23.53 -3.38 -28.73
C LYS A 202 23.67 -3.13 -27.23
N ILE A 203 23.74 -4.19 -26.43
CA ILE A 203 23.95 -4.08 -24.98
C ILE A 203 25.28 -3.40 -24.68
N SER A 204 26.36 -3.84 -25.34
CA SER A 204 27.71 -3.29 -25.18
C SER A 204 27.76 -1.81 -25.59
N ALA A 205 27.12 -1.44 -26.70
CA ALA A 205 27.06 -0.05 -27.15
C ALA A 205 26.35 0.86 -26.14
N GLU A 206 25.22 0.42 -25.56
CA GLU A 206 24.51 1.19 -24.53
C GLU A 206 25.29 1.25 -23.21
N GLN A 207 25.92 0.14 -22.78
CA GLN A 207 26.70 0.09 -21.54
C GLN A 207 27.97 0.95 -21.56
N LYS A 208 28.52 1.23 -22.75
CA LYS A 208 29.65 2.17 -22.91
C LYS A 208 29.24 3.63 -22.75
N LYS A 209 27.95 3.97 -22.84
CA LYS A 209 27.50 5.35 -22.68
C LYS A 209 27.60 5.80 -21.22
N GLY A 210 28.33 6.88 -21.00
CA GLY A 210 28.28 7.61 -19.73
C GLY A 210 26.86 8.10 -19.43
N LEU A 211 26.56 8.37 -18.16
CA LEU A 211 25.23 8.78 -17.72
C LEU A 211 24.73 10.07 -18.41
N LEU A 212 25.64 11.00 -18.72
CA LEU A 212 25.31 12.25 -19.43
C LEU A 212 24.77 12.02 -20.85
N PHE A 213 25.11 10.89 -21.47
CA PHE A 213 24.63 10.49 -22.79
C PHE A 213 23.37 9.61 -22.71
N ARG A 214 22.83 9.40 -21.51
CA ARG A 214 21.60 8.65 -21.22
C ARG A 214 20.62 9.58 -20.50
N PRO A 215 19.91 10.48 -21.23
CA PRO A 215 19.18 11.59 -20.61
C PRO A 215 18.04 11.13 -19.68
N VAL A 216 17.41 9.99 -19.97
CA VAL A 216 16.38 9.40 -19.09
C VAL A 216 17.00 8.92 -17.79
N ASP A 217 18.12 8.19 -17.86
CA ASP A 217 18.83 7.70 -16.67
C ASP A 217 19.39 8.85 -15.84
N LEU A 218 19.85 9.92 -16.49
CA LEU A 218 20.30 11.15 -15.84
C LEU A 218 19.14 11.82 -15.09
N LEU A 219 17.99 12.01 -15.74
CA LEU A 219 16.80 12.58 -15.11
C LEU A 219 16.35 11.75 -13.91
N LEU A 220 16.28 10.43 -14.05
CA LEU A 220 15.94 9.52 -12.96
C LEU A 220 16.93 9.61 -11.80
N SER A 221 18.23 9.70 -12.10
CA SER A 221 19.27 9.88 -11.08
C SER A 221 19.09 11.20 -10.32
N LEU A 222 18.80 12.31 -11.02
CA LEU A 222 18.54 13.61 -10.40
C LEU A 222 17.27 13.59 -9.54
N MET A 223 16.20 12.95 -10.01
CA MET A 223 14.96 12.77 -9.26
C MET A 223 15.19 11.95 -7.98
N LEU A 224 15.96 10.86 -8.06
CA LEU A 224 16.32 10.05 -6.89
C LEU A 224 17.17 10.85 -5.89
N LEU A 225 18.16 11.62 -6.35
CA LEU A 225 18.95 12.50 -5.50
C LEU A 225 18.07 13.55 -4.79
N GLY A 226 17.15 14.16 -5.51
CA GLY A 226 16.17 15.10 -4.92
C GLY A 226 15.27 14.44 -3.89
N ALA A 227 14.74 13.25 -4.20
CA ALA A 227 13.91 12.46 -3.28
C ALA A 227 14.68 12.04 -2.02
N MET A 228 15.95 11.67 -2.15
CA MET A 228 16.82 11.37 -1.01
C MET A 228 17.04 12.60 -0.13
N ALA A 229 17.39 13.76 -0.73
CA ALA A 229 17.57 15.00 0.02
C ALA A 229 16.31 15.39 0.79
N PHE A 230 15.14 15.27 0.15
CA PHE A 230 13.86 15.56 0.79
C PHE A 230 13.48 14.54 1.87
N SER A 231 13.81 13.26 1.68
CA SER A 231 13.59 12.21 2.69
C SER A 231 14.46 12.42 3.93
N ILE A 232 15.73 12.83 3.74
CA ILE A 232 16.63 13.21 4.84
C ILE A 232 16.05 14.39 5.60
N PHE A 233 15.65 15.44 4.88
CA PHE A 233 15.04 16.62 5.47
C PHE A 233 13.79 16.28 6.30
N ARG A 234 12.82 15.55 5.73
CA ARG A 234 11.61 15.15 6.47
C ARG A 234 11.91 14.18 7.61
N GLY A 235 12.95 13.36 7.46
CA GLY A 235 13.50 12.54 8.54
C GLY A 235 13.98 13.37 9.73
N PHE A 236 14.75 14.44 9.48
CA PHE A 236 15.18 15.37 10.53
C PHE A 236 14.01 16.12 11.17
N VAL A 237 13.02 16.52 10.37
CA VAL A 237 11.80 17.17 10.88
C VAL A 237 11.10 16.27 11.91
N VAL A 238 10.92 14.99 11.61
CA VAL A 238 10.21 14.08 12.53
C VAL A 238 11.04 13.58 13.70
N LEU A 239 12.35 13.78 13.65
CA LEU A 239 13.30 13.56 14.75
C LEU A 239 13.50 14.83 15.60
N ASP A 240 12.60 15.82 15.46
CA ASP A 240 12.59 17.06 16.23
C ASP A 240 13.91 17.86 16.12
N CYS A 241 14.49 17.91 14.91
CA CYS A 241 15.68 18.71 14.63
C CYS A 241 15.44 20.20 14.95
N PRO A 242 16.33 20.86 15.72
CA PRO A 242 16.11 22.21 16.25
C PRO A 242 16.31 23.33 15.21
N LEU A 243 16.56 23.01 13.93
CA LEU A 243 16.76 24.02 12.89
C LEU A 243 15.45 24.78 12.60
N ASP A 244 15.55 26.11 12.45
CA ASP A 244 14.40 26.99 12.13
C ASP A 244 13.65 26.54 10.88
N THR A 245 14.34 26.01 9.88
CA THR A 245 13.75 25.46 8.66
C THR A 245 12.86 24.25 8.95
N CYS A 246 13.27 23.37 9.86
CA CYS A 246 12.49 22.19 10.27
C CYS A 246 11.26 22.61 11.08
N PHE A 247 11.44 23.58 11.99
CA PHE A 247 10.34 24.19 12.74
C PHE A 247 9.31 24.83 11.78
N THR A 248 9.77 25.70 10.89
CA THR A 248 8.91 26.36 9.90
C THR A 248 8.15 25.33 9.06
N TYR A 249 8.84 24.28 8.60
CA TYR A 249 8.22 23.24 7.79
C TYR A 249 7.10 22.50 8.51
N ILE A 250 7.37 22.01 9.72
CA ILE A 250 6.40 21.18 10.45
C ILE A 250 5.16 21.99 10.88
N TYR A 251 5.28 23.29 11.14
CA TYR A 251 4.14 24.11 11.55
C TYR A 251 3.39 24.74 10.37
N GLN A 252 4.07 25.13 9.29
CA GLN A 252 3.45 25.91 8.21
C GLN A 252 3.10 25.08 6.98
N TYR A 253 3.82 23.98 6.72
CA TYR A 253 3.68 23.21 5.48
C TYR A 253 3.12 21.82 5.75
N GLU A 254 3.65 21.12 6.75
CA GLU A 254 3.30 19.73 6.99
C GLU A 254 2.98 19.41 8.47
N PRO A 255 1.94 20.05 9.04
CA PRO A 255 1.52 19.80 10.43
C PRO A 255 1.04 18.36 10.66
N TYR A 256 0.75 17.61 9.59
CA TYR A 256 0.36 16.20 9.64
C TYR A 256 1.44 15.33 10.29
N LEU A 257 2.72 15.68 10.16
CA LEU A 257 3.82 14.96 10.82
C LEU A 257 3.72 14.96 12.37
N LYS A 258 2.90 15.84 12.94
CA LYS A 258 2.63 15.93 14.37
C LYS A 258 1.36 15.20 14.83
N ASP A 259 0.65 14.54 13.93
CA ASP A 259 -0.59 13.83 14.28
C ASP A 259 -0.32 12.72 15.32
N PRO A 260 -1.07 12.67 16.44
CA PRO A 260 -0.90 11.65 17.48
C PRO A 260 -1.18 10.22 17.02
N VAL A 261 -1.70 9.98 15.82
CA VAL A 261 -1.78 8.62 15.25
C VAL A 261 -0.42 8.10 14.76
N VAL A 262 0.59 8.97 14.62
CA VAL A 262 2.02 8.67 14.37
C VAL A 262 2.34 7.96 13.03
N PHE A 263 1.37 7.46 12.26
CA PHE A 263 1.58 6.95 10.89
C PHE A 263 2.48 7.85 10.00
N PRO A 264 2.26 9.17 9.89
CA PRO A 264 3.11 10.02 9.05
C PRO A 264 4.56 10.08 9.53
N ARG A 265 4.76 10.07 10.86
CA ARG A 265 6.09 10.04 11.47
C ARG A 265 6.81 8.72 11.18
N VAL A 266 6.14 7.58 11.40
CA VAL A 266 6.68 6.25 11.07
C VAL A 266 7.07 6.20 9.59
N MET A 267 6.22 6.70 8.70
CA MET A 267 6.50 6.71 7.27
C MET A 267 7.76 7.50 6.92
N MET A 268 7.97 8.67 7.54
CA MET A 268 9.20 9.45 7.32
C MET A 268 10.45 8.72 7.81
N LEU A 269 10.36 8.01 8.94
CA LEU A 269 11.47 7.19 9.43
C LEU A 269 11.73 5.99 8.51
N VAL A 270 10.67 5.36 7.98
CA VAL A 270 10.80 4.30 6.98
C VAL A 270 11.51 4.83 5.72
N TYR A 271 11.18 6.05 5.29
CA TYR A 271 11.84 6.67 4.16
C TYR A 271 13.31 6.98 4.44
N LEU A 272 13.61 7.53 5.62
CA LEU A 272 14.97 7.86 6.02
C LEU A 272 15.86 6.62 6.11
N PHE A 273 15.38 5.55 6.74
CA PHE A 273 16.20 4.39 7.07
C PHE A 273 16.17 3.26 6.04
N TYR A 274 15.12 3.16 5.22
CA TYR A 274 14.99 2.06 4.23
C TYR A 274 14.88 2.56 2.80
N ALA A 275 14.02 3.55 2.52
CA ALA A 275 13.86 4.05 1.15
C ALA A 275 15.11 4.78 0.65
N MET A 276 15.71 5.63 1.49
CA MET A 276 16.88 6.43 1.11
C MET A 276 18.09 5.57 0.73
N PRO A 277 18.52 4.57 1.53
CA PRO A 277 19.59 3.67 1.11
C PRO A 277 19.27 2.94 -0.20
N LEU A 278 18.01 2.53 -0.41
CA LEU A 278 17.60 1.86 -1.64
C LEU A 278 17.65 2.79 -2.86
N MET A 279 17.24 4.06 -2.71
CA MET A 279 17.40 5.10 -3.74
C MET A 279 18.87 5.36 -4.09
N ALA A 280 19.77 5.29 -3.11
CA ALA A 280 21.21 5.39 -3.34
C ALA A 280 21.71 4.20 -4.17
N PHE A 281 21.27 2.98 -3.86
CA PHE A 281 21.57 1.79 -4.68
C PHE A 281 21.02 1.90 -6.11
N PHE A 282 19.84 2.47 -6.32
CA PHE A 282 19.33 2.71 -7.67
C PHE A 282 20.14 3.76 -8.44
N THR A 283 20.57 4.83 -7.75
CA THR A 283 21.48 5.82 -8.35
C THR A 283 22.80 5.16 -8.77
N TYR A 284 23.32 4.26 -7.94
CA TYR A 284 24.48 3.43 -8.29
C TYR A 284 24.19 2.50 -9.48
N GLY A 285 23.05 1.82 -9.51
CA GLY A 285 22.65 0.92 -10.59
C GLY A 285 22.42 1.61 -11.94
N LEU A 286 21.99 2.87 -11.94
CA LEU A 286 21.88 3.69 -13.16
C LEU A 286 23.26 4.09 -13.70
N ARG A 287 24.21 4.36 -12.80
CA ARG A 287 25.59 4.70 -13.15
C ARG A 287 26.41 3.49 -13.60
N THR A 288 26.23 2.34 -12.96
CA THR A 288 27.06 1.15 -13.15
C THR A 288 26.33 0.11 -14.02
N PRO A 289 26.86 -0.23 -15.21
CA PRO A 289 26.23 -1.21 -16.08
C PRO A 289 26.20 -2.61 -15.45
N GLY A 290 25.24 -3.44 -15.88
CA GLY A 290 25.15 -4.84 -15.46
C GLY A 290 24.37 -5.10 -14.16
N CYS A 291 23.75 -4.08 -13.56
CA CYS A 291 22.92 -4.20 -12.37
C CYS A 291 21.53 -4.83 -12.66
N SER A 292 21.50 -6.12 -13.03
CA SER A 292 20.27 -6.85 -13.40
C SER A 292 19.26 -6.96 -12.24
N TRP A 293 19.71 -6.92 -10.99
CA TRP A 293 18.86 -6.91 -9.80
C TRP A 293 17.95 -5.67 -9.75
N MET A 294 18.38 -4.54 -10.31
CA MET A 294 17.71 -3.24 -10.17
C MET A 294 16.28 -3.24 -10.72
N LEU A 295 16.00 -3.95 -11.81
CA LEU A 295 14.68 -3.91 -12.46
C LEU A 295 13.56 -4.46 -11.55
N ASP A 296 13.81 -5.51 -10.76
CA ASP A 296 12.78 -6.03 -9.85
C ASP A 296 12.64 -5.16 -8.61
N TRP A 297 13.76 -4.72 -8.06
CA TRP A 297 13.77 -3.87 -6.87
C TRP A 297 13.13 -2.51 -7.14
N THR A 298 13.28 -1.96 -8.33
CA THR A 298 12.61 -0.70 -8.72
C THR A 298 11.10 -0.87 -8.89
N ILE A 299 10.63 -2.01 -9.41
CA ILE A 299 9.18 -2.31 -9.46
C ILE A 299 8.61 -2.48 -8.05
N PHE A 300 9.30 -3.25 -7.20
CA PHE A 300 8.93 -3.41 -5.80
C PHE A 300 8.88 -2.06 -5.08
N PHE A 301 9.93 -1.24 -5.25
CA PHE A 301 10.01 0.09 -4.67
C PHE A 301 8.94 1.05 -5.23
N ALA A 302 8.62 0.98 -6.52
CA ALA A 302 7.55 1.79 -7.10
C ALA A 302 6.20 1.50 -6.43
N GLY A 303 5.91 0.22 -6.16
CA GLY A 303 4.71 -0.18 -5.42
C GLY A 303 4.68 0.38 -4.00
N ALA A 304 5.82 0.27 -3.30
CA ALA A 304 6.01 0.81 -1.96
C ALA A 304 5.76 2.33 -1.91
N MET A 305 6.44 3.08 -2.80
CA MET A 305 6.35 4.54 -2.83
C MET A 305 4.95 5.00 -3.24
N ALA A 306 4.31 4.37 -4.22
CA ALA A 306 2.99 4.79 -4.68
C ALA A 306 1.93 4.66 -3.57
N GLN A 307 1.94 3.55 -2.83
CA GLN A 307 1.02 3.34 -1.71
C GLN A 307 1.30 4.31 -0.56
N SER A 308 2.57 4.46 -0.18
CA SER A 308 2.93 5.33 0.93
C SER A 308 2.61 6.80 0.63
N GLN A 309 2.89 7.27 -0.59
CA GLN A 309 2.54 8.63 -1.01
C GLN A 309 1.04 8.84 -1.07
N TRP A 310 0.27 7.88 -1.60
CA TRP A 310 -1.19 7.95 -1.62
C TRP A 310 -1.76 8.11 -0.20
N CYS A 311 -1.37 7.23 0.72
CA CYS A 311 -1.86 7.25 2.09
C CYS A 311 -1.45 8.53 2.81
N HIS A 312 -0.22 8.99 2.61
CA HIS A 312 0.28 10.18 3.28
C HIS A 312 -0.35 11.47 2.79
N ILE A 313 -0.37 11.68 1.47
CA ILE A 313 -0.96 12.88 0.86
C ILE A 313 -2.45 12.93 1.18
N GLY A 314 -3.16 11.83 0.92
CA GLY A 314 -4.60 11.76 1.18
C GLY A 314 -4.93 11.99 2.65
N ALA A 315 -4.20 11.34 3.57
CA ALA A 315 -4.46 11.51 5.00
C ALA A 315 -4.14 12.93 5.48
N SER A 316 -3.09 13.56 4.96
CA SER A 316 -2.72 14.93 5.33
C SER A 316 -3.80 15.97 5.01
N GLN A 317 -4.69 15.66 4.06
CA GLN A 317 -5.78 16.53 3.60
C GLN A 317 -7.16 16.07 4.07
N HIS A 318 -7.27 14.83 4.55
CA HIS A 318 -8.54 14.21 4.88
C HIS A 318 -9.29 14.92 6.02
N SER A 319 -10.63 14.92 5.95
CA SER A 319 -11.51 15.52 6.97
C SER A 319 -11.38 14.87 8.36
N ARG A 320 -10.90 13.62 8.40
CA ARG A 320 -10.65 12.84 9.64
C ARG A 320 -9.33 13.18 10.33
N THR A 321 -8.40 13.82 9.63
CA THR A 321 -7.21 14.39 10.27
C THR A 321 -7.64 15.64 11.01
N PRO A 322 -7.35 15.77 12.33
CA PRO A 322 -7.74 16.93 13.11
C PRO A 322 -7.26 18.22 12.44
N TYR A 323 -8.09 19.27 12.49
CA TYR A 323 -7.83 20.52 11.77
C TYR A 323 -6.43 21.10 12.04
N THR A 324 -5.95 20.99 13.29
CA THR A 324 -4.61 21.46 13.71
C THR A 324 -3.45 20.71 13.07
N TYR A 325 -3.68 19.49 12.57
CA TYR A 325 -2.68 18.65 11.90
C TYR A 325 -2.93 18.52 10.40
N ARG A 326 -4.03 19.05 9.89
CA ARG A 326 -4.32 19.02 8.45
C ARG A 326 -3.47 20.05 7.74
N VAL A 327 -3.01 19.72 6.53
CA VAL A 327 -2.31 20.68 5.68
C VAL A 327 -3.26 21.86 5.39
N PRO A 328 -2.86 23.12 5.62
CA PRO A 328 -3.71 24.29 5.40
C PRO A 328 -4.20 24.40 3.96
N ALA A 329 -5.49 24.69 3.77
CA ALA A 329 -6.12 24.72 2.44
C ALA A 329 -5.52 25.78 1.50
N ASP A 330 -5.03 26.89 2.05
CA ASP A 330 -4.36 27.94 1.28
C ASP A 330 -2.94 27.55 0.80
N LYS A 331 -2.43 26.40 1.26
CA LYS A 331 -1.19 25.79 0.80
C LYS A 331 -1.40 24.64 -0.20
N TRP A 332 -2.65 24.25 -0.48
CA TRP A 332 -2.95 23.15 -1.42
C TRP A 332 -2.67 23.53 -2.88
N TRP A 333 -2.78 24.82 -3.19
CA TRP A 333 -2.47 25.39 -4.50
C TRP A 333 -1.84 26.77 -4.28
N PRO A 334 -0.90 27.23 -5.12
CA PRO A 334 -0.55 28.64 -5.18
C PRO A 334 -1.76 29.40 -5.72
N THR A 335 -2.73 29.67 -4.86
CA THR A 335 -3.80 30.61 -5.15
C THR A 335 -3.17 31.99 -5.09
N ASN A 336 -3.21 32.70 -6.22
CA ASN A 336 -2.92 34.13 -6.28
C ASN A 336 -3.81 34.83 -5.24
N LYS A 337 -3.30 35.05 -4.03
CA LYS A 337 -3.83 36.05 -3.09
C LYS A 337 -3.42 37.42 -3.64
N GLY A 338 -4.08 37.80 -4.73
CA GLY A 338 -4.00 39.12 -5.34
C GLY A 338 -5.41 39.56 -5.69
N LYS A 339 -5.86 40.62 -5.02
CA LYS A 339 -7.12 41.36 -5.20
C LYS A 339 -8.41 40.72 -4.67
N LYS A 340 -8.72 41.04 -3.41
CA LYS A 340 -9.99 41.72 -3.07
C LYS A 340 -9.71 42.75 -1.97
N GLU A 341 -9.13 43.87 -2.37
CA GLU A 341 -9.45 45.18 -1.79
C GLU A 341 -10.22 45.92 -2.88
N ASN A 342 -11.49 46.17 -2.58
CA ASN A 342 -12.32 47.31 -2.98
C ASN A 342 -13.69 47.11 -2.35
#